data_AF-A0A7M7QGJ5-F1
#
_entry.id   AF-A0A7M7QGJ5-F1
#
_cell.length_a   1.000
_cell.length_b   1.000
_cell.length_c   1.000
_cell.angle_alpha   90.00
_cell.angle_beta   90.00
_cell.angle_gamma   90.00
#
_symmetry.space_group_name_H-M   'P 1'
#
loop_
_entity.id
_entity.type
_entity.pdbx_description
1 polymer ?
#
loop_
_entity_poly.entity_id
_entity_poly.type
_entity_poly.pdbx_seq_one_letter_code
_entity_poly.pdbx_strand_id
1 'polypeptide(L)'
;MPSRDECIRAVSTFKSDVFAAKPDERLGLKAIVEMLVSRKDEHNNVAAVVRKESRFRTVNDLKDAKACFSGYRGVGWNAVYLALKKKKNNSDRQRLDDVESISTFFKESCVLNIDPKNRSFPSNLYSLCKKDESNLTLEEKTFKCLEDGADVAFVNVSAVRAYASRNVVFNFK
;
A
#
# COMPACT_ATOMS: atom_id res chain seq x y z
N MET A 1 -29.15 1.96 -8.90
CA MET A 1 -28.45 2.97 -8.07
C MET A 1 -27.62 3.81 -9.01
N PRO A 2 -27.68 5.15 -8.93
CA PRO A 2 -26.93 6.01 -9.85
C PRO A 2 -25.43 5.86 -9.66
N SER A 3 -24.67 6.02 -10.74
CA SER A 3 -23.21 6.04 -10.69
C SER A 3 -22.68 7.33 -10.07
N ARG A 4 -21.40 7.32 -9.65
CA ARG A 4 -20.77 8.50 -9.04
C ARG A 4 -20.76 9.70 -10.00
N ASP A 5 -20.48 9.46 -11.28
CA ASP A 5 -20.49 10.49 -12.32
C ASP A 5 -21.89 11.03 -12.58
N GLU A 6 -22.92 10.19 -12.49
CA GLU A 6 -24.32 10.61 -12.57
C GLU A 6 -24.70 11.53 -11.40
N CYS A 7 -24.26 11.23 -10.18
CA CYS A 7 -24.48 12.09 -9.02
C CYS A 7 -23.77 13.44 -9.16
N ILE A 8 -22.55 13.44 -9.68
CA ILE A 8 -21.79 14.67 -9.93
C ILE A 8 -22.51 15.54 -10.97
N ARG A 9 -22.96 14.95 -12.09
CA ARG A 9 -23.74 15.66 -13.11
C ARG A 9 -25.10 16.13 -12.60
N ALA A 10 -25.71 15.40 -11.68
CA ALA A 10 -27.00 15.78 -11.10
C ALA A 10 -26.88 17.11 -10.34
N VAL A 11 -25.79 17.34 -9.60
CA VAL A 11 -25.56 18.62 -8.91
C VAL A 11 -25.26 19.74 -9.90
N SER A 12 -24.48 19.49 -10.96
CA SER A 12 -24.20 20.51 -11.98
C SER A 12 -25.42 20.88 -12.83
N THR A 13 -26.44 20.03 -12.87
CA THR A 13 -27.68 20.23 -13.64
C THR A 13 -28.89 20.57 -12.76
N PHE A 14 -28.66 20.93 -11.50
CA PHE A 14 -29.70 21.30 -10.52
C PHE A 14 -30.76 20.20 -10.27
N LYS A 15 -30.37 18.93 -10.47
CA LYS A 15 -31.20 17.75 -10.16
C LYS A 15 -30.94 17.18 -8.77
N SER A 16 -29.93 17.69 -8.05
CA SER A 16 -29.59 17.34 -6.68
C SER A 16 -28.95 18.54 -5.99
N ASP A 17 -29.22 18.72 -4.70
CA ASP A 17 -28.76 19.90 -3.95
C ASP A 17 -27.34 19.75 -3.37
N VAL A 18 -26.94 18.51 -3.05
CA VAL A 18 -25.67 18.23 -2.35
C VAL A 18 -24.98 16.99 -2.93
N PHE A 19 -23.65 17.00 -2.97
CA PHE A 19 -22.82 15.83 -3.29
C PHE A 19 -21.49 15.87 -2.53
N ALA A 20 -21.06 14.72 -2.00
CA ALA A 20 -19.76 14.55 -1.37
C ALA A 20 -18.68 14.23 -2.43
N ALA A 21 -17.94 15.28 -2.83
CA ALA A 21 -16.89 15.19 -3.84
C ALA A 21 -15.52 14.87 -3.23
N LYS A 22 -14.69 14.16 -4.00
CA LYS A 22 -13.26 14.02 -3.76
C LYS A 22 -12.52 15.31 -4.16
N PRO A 23 -11.27 15.52 -3.67
CA PRO A 23 -10.50 16.73 -3.99
C PRO A 23 -10.25 16.96 -5.49
N ASP A 24 -10.22 15.90 -6.29
CA ASP A 24 -9.99 15.90 -7.74
C ASP A 24 -11.28 16.03 -8.58
N GLU A 25 -12.46 15.88 -7.99
CA GLU A 25 -13.77 15.93 -8.67
C GLU A 25 -14.32 17.38 -8.76
N ARG A 26 -13.43 18.38 -8.79
CA ARG A 26 -13.78 19.82 -8.78
C ARG A 26 -14.18 20.30 -10.17
N LEU A 27 -15.39 19.97 -10.61
CA LEU A 27 -15.96 20.40 -11.90
C LEU A 27 -16.50 21.84 -11.88
N GLY A 28 -15.69 22.80 -11.43
CA GLY A 28 -16.10 24.23 -11.36
C GLY A 28 -17.13 24.56 -10.27
N LEU A 29 -17.46 23.62 -9.39
CA LEU A 29 -18.33 23.83 -8.23
C LEU A 29 -17.54 24.42 -7.05
N LYS A 30 -18.17 25.34 -6.31
CA LYS A 30 -17.62 25.93 -5.09
C LYS A 30 -18.02 25.09 -3.88
N ALA A 31 -17.06 24.57 -3.13
CA ALA A 31 -17.32 23.83 -1.90
C ALA A 31 -17.90 24.76 -0.82
N ILE A 32 -18.99 24.34 -0.18
CA ILE A 32 -19.66 25.07 0.91
C ILE A 32 -19.17 24.56 2.28
N VAL A 33 -18.88 23.26 2.39
CA VAL A 33 -18.32 22.61 3.58
C VAL A 33 -17.18 21.71 3.14
N GLU A 34 -16.03 21.86 3.78
CA GLU A 34 -14.88 20.96 3.61
C GLU A 34 -14.88 19.95 4.76
N MET A 35 -15.09 18.68 4.42
CA MET A 35 -15.00 17.59 5.40
C MET A 35 -13.52 17.26 5.62
N LEU A 36 -12.91 17.94 6.57
CA LEU A 36 -11.57 17.60 7.04
C LEU A 36 -11.66 16.37 7.94
N VAL A 37 -11.37 15.21 7.35
CA VAL A 37 -11.23 13.99 8.14
C VAL A 37 -9.99 14.17 9.03
N SER A 38 -10.23 14.20 10.34
CA SER A 38 -9.21 14.50 11.34
C SER A 38 -8.05 13.50 11.25
N ARG A 39 -6.81 13.94 11.55
CA ARG A 39 -5.57 13.14 11.55
C ARG A 39 -5.53 12.07 12.67
N LYS A 40 -6.62 11.32 12.81
CA LYS A 40 -6.84 10.15 13.68
C LYS A 40 -7.68 9.08 12.99
N ASP A 41 -7.71 9.06 11.66
CA ASP A 41 -8.04 7.84 10.94
C ASP A 41 -6.89 6.83 11.09
N GLU A 42 -6.97 5.98 12.11
CA GLU A 42 -6.14 4.77 12.20
C GLU A 42 -6.31 3.86 10.96
N HIS A 43 -7.33 4.11 10.15
CA HIS A 43 -7.69 3.38 8.94
C HIS A 43 -6.70 3.49 7.77
N ASN A 44 -5.64 4.33 7.84
CA ASN A 44 -4.61 4.42 6.79
C ASN A 44 -3.16 4.46 7.31
N ASN A 45 -2.93 4.01 8.55
CA ASN A 45 -1.57 3.91 9.08
C ASN A 45 -0.89 2.66 8.52
N VAL A 46 -0.07 2.81 7.48
CA VAL A 46 0.79 1.74 6.96
C VAL A 46 2.10 1.71 7.72
N ALA A 47 2.48 0.52 8.20
CA ALA A 47 3.73 0.26 8.89
C ALA A 47 4.51 -0.85 8.18
N ALA A 48 5.84 -0.80 8.31
CA ALA A 48 6.68 -1.95 8.00
C ALA A 48 6.68 -2.88 9.21
N VAL A 49 6.07 -4.06 9.06
CA VAL A 49 5.97 -5.07 10.12
C VAL A 49 7.02 -6.13 9.85
N VAL A 50 7.81 -6.44 10.88
CA VAL A 50 8.86 -7.45 10.88
C VAL A 50 8.64 -8.42 12.04
N ARG A 51 9.32 -9.57 12.01
CA ARG A 51 9.28 -10.53 13.13
C ARG A 51 9.95 -9.92 14.36
N LYS A 52 9.48 -10.30 15.55
CA LYS A 52 9.97 -9.80 16.84
C LYS A 52 11.49 -9.94 17.01
N GLU A 53 12.02 -11.11 16.62
CA GLU A 53 13.45 -11.42 16.71
C GLU A 53 14.26 -10.94 15.49
N SER A 54 13.68 -10.06 14.64
CA SER A 54 14.40 -9.56 13.47
C SER A 54 15.48 -8.54 13.86
N ARG A 55 16.55 -8.50 13.08
CA ARG A 55 17.65 -7.54 13.24
C ARG A 55 17.37 -6.17 12.61
N PHE A 56 16.25 -6.00 11.92
CA PHE A 56 15.93 -4.80 11.14
C PHE A 56 15.44 -3.69 12.06
N ARG A 57 16.11 -2.54 12.05
CA ARG A 57 15.77 -1.38 12.89
C ARG A 57 15.34 -0.18 12.08
N THR A 58 15.79 -0.09 10.83
CA THR A 58 15.53 1.00 9.91
C THR A 58 15.16 0.46 8.53
N VAL A 59 14.55 1.31 7.69
CA VAL A 59 14.26 0.94 6.29
C VAL A 59 15.55 0.56 5.55
N ASN A 60 16.69 1.15 5.88
CA ASN A 60 17.97 0.83 5.24
C ASN A 60 18.46 -0.60 5.54
N ASP A 61 18.10 -1.14 6.71
CA ASP A 61 18.51 -2.48 7.11
C ASP A 61 17.77 -3.55 6.29
N LEU A 62 16.66 -3.18 5.65
CA LEU A 62 15.85 -4.05 4.80
C LEU A 62 16.47 -4.30 3.40
N LYS A 63 17.67 -3.78 3.13
CA LYS A 63 18.37 -4.07 1.90
C LYS A 63 18.57 -5.59 1.79
N ASP A 64 18.28 -6.13 0.61
CA ASP A 64 18.35 -7.55 0.28
C ASP A 64 17.38 -8.44 1.08
N ALA A 65 16.42 -7.85 1.80
CA ALA A 65 15.38 -8.58 2.52
C ALA A 65 14.27 -9.10 1.58
N LYS A 66 13.47 -10.03 2.08
CA LYS A 66 12.23 -10.52 1.46
C LYS A 66 11.04 -9.65 1.88
N ALA A 67 10.37 -9.00 0.93
CA ALA A 67 9.34 -8.01 1.26
C ALA A 67 7.94 -8.31 0.67
N CYS A 68 6.90 -7.97 1.41
CA CYS A 68 5.51 -8.08 0.97
C CYS A 68 4.84 -6.70 0.90
N PHE A 69 4.14 -6.42 -0.20
CA PHE A 69 3.41 -5.17 -0.44
C PHE A 69 1.97 -5.45 -0.84
N SER A 70 1.03 -4.70 -0.26
CA SER A 70 -0.39 -4.80 -0.59
C SER A 70 -0.75 -4.28 -1.98
N GLY A 71 0.17 -3.59 -2.65
CA GLY A 71 0.00 -3.18 -4.05
C GLY A 71 1.18 -2.39 -4.62
N TYR A 72 1.35 -2.48 -5.95
CA TYR A 72 2.23 -1.57 -6.70
C TYR A 72 1.73 -0.14 -6.59
N ARG A 73 2.64 0.80 -6.33
CA ARG A 73 2.33 2.22 -6.04
C ARG A 73 1.33 2.44 -4.91
N GLY A 74 1.14 1.44 -4.05
CA GLY A 74 0.44 1.56 -2.79
C GLY A 74 1.23 2.39 -1.77
N VAL A 75 0.63 2.65 -0.61
CA VAL A 75 1.23 3.49 0.44
C VAL A 75 2.58 2.92 0.91
N GLY A 76 2.66 1.61 1.16
CA GLY A 76 3.90 0.94 1.57
C GLY A 76 5.02 1.02 0.52
N TRP A 77 4.67 0.80 -0.74
CA TRP A 77 5.59 0.92 -1.88
C TRP A 77 6.17 2.33 -1.98
N ASN A 78 5.28 3.34 -2.00
CA ASN A 78 5.69 4.74 -2.12
C ASN A 78 6.52 5.20 -0.90
N ALA A 79 6.20 4.72 0.30
CA ALA A 79 6.96 5.04 1.51
C ALA A 79 8.41 4.56 1.40
N VAL A 80 8.64 3.32 0.95
CA VAL A 80 9.99 2.79 0.72
C VAL A 80 10.70 3.57 -0.38
N TYR A 81 10.05 3.76 -1.54
CA TYR A 81 10.65 4.51 -2.65
C TYR A 81 11.12 5.91 -2.22
N LEU A 82 10.28 6.64 -1.47
CA LEU A 82 10.63 7.96 -0.95
C LEU A 82 11.79 7.90 0.06
N ALA A 83 11.84 6.89 0.92
CA ALA A 83 12.95 6.68 1.85
C ALA A 83 14.28 6.42 1.11
N LEU A 84 14.25 5.62 0.04
CA LEU A 84 15.41 5.36 -0.81
C LEU A 84 15.86 6.61 -1.58
N LYS A 85 14.90 7.40 -2.09
CA LYS A 85 15.19 8.62 -2.85
C LYS A 85 15.87 9.70 -2.01
N LYS A 86 15.44 9.92 -0.75
CA LYS A 86 16.04 10.91 0.15
C LYS A 86 17.54 10.69 0.40
N LYS A 87 18.04 9.46 0.19
CA LYS A 87 19.44 9.08 0.39
C LYS A 87 20.33 9.35 -0.82
N LYS A 88 19.76 9.37 -2.04
CA LYS A 88 20.50 9.75 -3.24
C LYS A 88 20.59 11.28 -3.25
N ASN A 89 21.73 11.82 -2.82
CA ASN A 89 22.03 13.25 -2.87
C ASN A 89 21.69 13.84 -4.24
N ASN A 90 21.23 15.08 -4.21
CA ASN A 90 20.49 15.83 -5.23
C ASN A 90 21.33 16.18 -6.49
N SER A 91 22.00 15.21 -7.13
CA SER A 91 22.85 15.44 -8.30
C SER A 91 22.57 14.53 -9.49
N ASP A 92 21.91 13.37 -9.32
CA ASP A 92 21.41 12.60 -10.46
C ASP A 92 19.92 12.85 -10.66
N ARG A 93 19.61 13.70 -11.63
CA ARG A 93 18.27 13.88 -12.22
C ARG A 93 17.76 12.64 -12.94
N GLN A 94 18.33 11.47 -12.69
CA GLN A 94 17.80 10.22 -13.16
C GLN A 94 16.52 9.97 -12.36
N ARG A 95 15.37 10.17 -13.00
CA ARG A 95 14.11 9.62 -12.52
C ARG A 95 14.30 8.10 -12.52
N LEU A 96 14.93 7.55 -11.48
CA LEU A 96 14.94 6.11 -11.32
C LEU A 96 13.49 5.69 -11.20
N ASP A 97 13.16 4.74 -12.06
CA ASP A 97 11.89 4.05 -12.05
C ASP A 97 11.68 3.49 -10.64
N ASP A 98 10.47 3.68 -10.10
CA ASP A 98 10.14 3.19 -8.77
C ASP A 98 10.25 1.66 -8.71
N VAL A 99 9.95 1.02 -9.85
CA VAL A 99 10.15 -0.41 -10.09
C VAL A 99 11.61 -0.80 -9.93
N GLU A 100 12.53 -0.16 -10.65
CA GLU A 100 13.97 -0.46 -10.59
C GLU A 100 14.55 -0.24 -9.19
N SER A 101 14.14 0.85 -8.53
CA SER A 101 14.64 1.19 -7.20
C SER A 101 14.25 0.14 -6.18
N ILE A 102 13.00 -0.31 -6.20
CA ILE A 102 12.50 -1.28 -5.23
C ILE A 102 12.95 -2.69 -5.60
N SER A 103 12.97 -3.05 -6.89
CA SER A 103 13.46 -4.35 -7.35
C SER A 103 14.95 -4.55 -7.09
N THR A 104 15.76 -3.49 -7.08
CA THR A 104 17.19 -3.59 -6.74
C THR A 104 17.41 -3.60 -5.23
N PHE A 105 16.48 -3.03 -4.45
CA PHE A 105 16.63 -2.90 -3.01
C PHE A 105 16.26 -4.19 -2.25
N PHE A 106 15.24 -4.91 -2.70
CA PHE A 106 14.82 -6.19 -2.11
C PHE A 106 15.26 -7.36 -2.95
N LYS A 107 15.71 -8.44 -2.30
CA LYS A 107 16.16 -9.65 -2.99
C LYS A 107 15.01 -10.38 -3.67
N GLU A 108 13.91 -10.56 -2.95
CA GLU A 108 12.68 -11.21 -3.40
C GLU A 108 11.49 -10.44 -2.81
N SER A 109 10.37 -10.40 -3.51
CA SER A 109 9.17 -9.70 -3.05
C SER A 109 7.89 -10.38 -3.51
N CYS A 110 6.82 -10.10 -2.79
CA CYS A 110 5.46 -10.24 -3.31
C CYS A 110 4.76 -8.90 -3.30
N VAL A 111 4.55 -8.34 -4.48
CA VAL A 111 3.71 -7.16 -4.68
C VAL A 111 2.36 -7.66 -5.18
N LEU A 112 1.29 -7.44 -4.41
CA LEU A 112 -0.05 -7.80 -4.87
C LEU A 112 -0.52 -6.88 -6.00
N ASN A 113 -1.51 -7.32 -6.76
CA ASN A 113 -2.15 -6.57 -7.85
C ASN A 113 -1.20 -6.11 -8.98
N ILE A 114 -0.04 -6.76 -9.15
CA ILE A 114 0.71 -6.70 -10.42
C ILE A 114 0.39 -7.94 -11.24
N ASP A 115 0.27 -7.78 -12.56
CA ASP A 115 0.17 -8.92 -13.47
C ASP A 115 1.58 -9.51 -13.67
N PRO A 116 1.86 -10.75 -13.20
CA PRO A 116 3.16 -11.38 -13.38
C PRO A 116 3.51 -11.62 -14.85
N LYS A 117 2.52 -11.63 -15.76
CA LYS A 117 2.73 -11.78 -17.20
C LYS A 117 3.16 -10.47 -17.88
N ASN A 118 3.07 -9.35 -17.16
CA ASN A 118 3.54 -8.08 -17.66
C ASN A 118 5.07 -8.03 -17.61
N ARG A 119 5.70 -8.11 -18.79
CA ARG A 119 7.17 -8.10 -18.95
C ARG A 119 7.84 -6.82 -18.45
N SER A 120 7.06 -5.78 -18.14
CA SER A 120 7.57 -4.53 -17.57
C SER A 120 7.96 -4.67 -16.09
N PHE A 121 7.58 -5.75 -15.40
CA PHE A 121 7.97 -5.98 -13.99
C PHE A 121 9.06 -7.05 -13.87
N PRO A 122 10.17 -6.74 -13.17
CA PRO A 122 11.19 -7.72 -12.80
C PRO A 122 10.60 -8.90 -12.00
N SER A 123 11.11 -10.11 -12.23
CA SER A 123 10.57 -11.33 -11.62
C SER A 123 10.68 -11.38 -10.10
N ASN A 124 11.69 -10.71 -9.54
CA ASN A 124 11.85 -10.67 -8.09
C ASN A 124 10.68 -9.96 -7.39
N LEU A 125 9.94 -9.07 -8.07
CA LEU A 125 8.78 -8.39 -7.49
C LEU A 125 7.57 -9.29 -7.19
N TYR A 126 7.48 -10.45 -7.85
CA TYR A 126 6.41 -11.43 -7.64
C TYR A 126 6.92 -12.82 -7.27
N SER A 127 8.23 -13.01 -7.14
CA SER A 127 8.86 -14.30 -6.82
C SER A 127 8.37 -14.95 -5.52
N LEU A 128 7.95 -14.15 -4.52
CA LEU A 128 7.37 -14.66 -3.27
C LEU A 128 5.85 -14.84 -3.32
N CYS A 129 5.18 -14.35 -4.37
CA CYS A 129 3.73 -14.41 -4.44
C CYS A 129 3.26 -15.85 -4.65
N LYS A 130 2.50 -16.34 -3.67
CA LYS A 130 1.79 -17.61 -3.78
C LYS A 130 0.39 -17.36 -4.33
N LYS A 131 -0.15 -18.34 -5.05
CA LYS A 131 -1.57 -18.34 -5.37
C LYS A 131 -2.35 -18.52 -4.08
N ASP A 132 -3.12 -17.50 -3.73
CA ASP A 132 -3.96 -17.49 -2.53
C ASP A 132 -5.43 -17.26 -2.92
N GLU A 133 -6.18 -18.36 -2.93
CA GLU A 133 -7.62 -18.42 -3.23
C GLU A 133 -8.49 -18.12 -2.00
N SER A 134 -7.88 -17.81 -0.85
CA SER A 134 -8.63 -17.40 0.33
C SER A 134 -9.35 -16.06 0.09
N ASN A 135 -10.50 -15.91 0.78
CA ASN A 135 -11.28 -14.67 0.81
C ASN A 135 -10.66 -13.60 1.73
N LEU A 136 -9.34 -13.60 1.90
CA LEU A 136 -8.61 -12.59 2.64
C LEU A 136 -8.54 -11.28 1.83
N THR A 137 -8.61 -10.16 2.53
CA THR A 137 -8.32 -8.82 1.99
C THR A 137 -6.85 -8.71 1.57
N LEU A 138 -6.53 -7.69 0.77
CA LEU A 138 -5.15 -7.45 0.32
C LEU A 138 -4.17 -7.28 1.50
N GLU A 139 -4.59 -6.57 2.54
CA GLU A 139 -3.78 -6.34 3.74
C GLU A 139 -3.52 -7.63 4.50
N GLU A 140 -4.54 -8.48 4.63
CA GLU A 140 -4.39 -9.80 5.26
C GLU A 140 -3.50 -10.74 4.45
N LYS A 141 -3.63 -10.75 3.12
CA LYS A 141 -2.75 -11.52 2.22
C LYS A 141 -1.30 -11.03 2.33
N THR A 142 -1.11 -9.72 2.45
CA THR A 142 0.22 -9.12 2.64
C THR A 142 0.82 -9.48 3.99
N PHE A 143 0.02 -9.51 5.05
CA PHE A 143 0.47 -9.96 6.37
C PHE A 143 0.76 -11.46 6.39
N LYS A 144 -0.09 -12.29 5.78
CA LYS A 144 0.14 -13.73 5.61
C LYS A 144 1.45 -14.02 4.87
N CYS A 145 1.80 -13.21 3.87
CA CYS A 145 3.09 -13.30 3.18
C CYS A 145 4.30 -13.13 4.13
N LEU A 146 4.18 -12.32 5.19
CA LEU A 146 5.16 -12.27 6.27
C LEU A 146 5.23 -13.61 7.01
N GLU A 147 4.08 -14.17 7.42
CA GLU A 147 4.00 -15.45 8.12
C GLU A 147 4.64 -16.58 7.33
N ASP A 148 4.41 -16.57 6.02
CA ASP A 148 4.88 -17.54 5.03
C ASP A 148 6.39 -17.52 4.75
N GLY A 149 7.14 -16.63 5.41
CA GLY A 149 8.61 -16.65 5.42
C GLY A 149 9.27 -15.41 4.80
N ALA A 150 8.52 -14.35 4.51
CA ALA A 150 9.14 -13.06 4.22
C ALA A 150 9.72 -12.41 5.50
N ASP A 151 10.55 -11.40 5.30
CA ASP A 151 11.25 -10.68 6.36
C ASP A 151 10.47 -9.45 6.85
N VAL A 152 9.76 -8.79 5.92
CA VAL A 152 8.99 -7.57 6.17
C VAL A 152 7.71 -7.53 5.35
N ALA A 153 6.62 -7.02 5.92
CA ALA A 153 5.39 -6.72 5.22
C ALA A 153 4.97 -5.27 5.46
N PHE A 154 4.62 -4.55 4.38
CA PHE A 154 4.13 -3.18 4.45
C PHE A 154 2.61 -3.20 4.44
N VAL A 155 2.02 -3.01 5.61
CA VAL A 155 0.60 -3.28 5.87
C VAL A 155 -0.04 -2.19 6.70
N ASN A 156 -1.34 -2.02 6.50
CA ASN A 156 -2.19 -1.17 7.32
C ASN A 156 -2.34 -1.78 8.73
N VAL A 157 -1.91 -1.04 9.75
CA VAL A 157 -1.91 -1.47 11.15
C VAL A 157 -3.31 -1.85 11.63
N SER A 158 -4.35 -1.13 11.19
CA SER A 158 -5.74 -1.44 11.57
C SER A 158 -6.19 -2.79 11.00
N ALA A 159 -5.82 -3.10 9.76
CA ALA A 159 -6.14 -4.36 9.11
C ALA A 159 -5.42 -5.55 9.77
N VAL A 160 -4.13 -5.38 10.11
CA VAL A 160 -3.37 -6.39 10.86
C VAL A 160 -3.97 -6.63 12.24
N ARG A 161 -4.34 -5.58 12.97
CA ARG A 161 -4.98 -5.71 14.29
C ARG A 161 -6.30 -6.46 14.19
N ALA A 162 -7.12 -6.15 13.18
CA ALA A 162 -8.37 -6.84 12.93
C ALA A 162 -8.16 -8.32 12.52
N TYR A 163 -7.11 -8.63 11.75
CA TYR A 163 -6.75 -10.00 11.38
C TYR A 163 -6.27 -10.81 12.59
N ALA A 164 -5.35 -10.26 13.39
CA ALA A 164 -4.83 -10.91 14.59
C ALA A 164 -5.92 -11.15 15.65
N SER A 165 -6.89 -10.23 15.76
CA SER A 165 -8.02 -10.37 16.69
C SER A 165 -9.06 -11.40 16.25
N ARG A 166 -9.16 -11.69 14.94
CA ARG A 166 -10.05 -12.74 14.41
C ARG A 166 -9.40 -14.13 14.44
N ASN A 167 -8.08 -14.19 14.29
CA ASN A 167 -7.29 -15.41 14.29
C ASN A 167 -6.60 -15.63 15.65
N VAL A 168 -7.35 -15.62 16.75
CA VAL A 168 -6.82 -15.82 18.11
C VAL A 168 -6.23 -17.23 18.27
N VAL A 169 -5.01 -17.40 17.75
CA VAL A 169 -4.00 -18.38 18.11
C VAL A 169 -2.63 -17.70 17.95
N PHE A 170 -2.43 -16.56 18.61
CA PHE A 170 -1.09 -15.98 18.80
C PHE A 170 -0.74 -16.06 20.28
N ASN A 171 -0.33 -17.25 20.73
CA ASN A 171 0.47 -17.37 21.92
C ASN A 171 1.87 -16.83 21.58
N PHE A 172 2.15 -15.59 21.96
CA PHE A 172 3.52 -15.16 22.19
C PHE A 172 4.02 -15.89 23.45
N LYS A 173 4.65 -17.05 23.24
CA LYS A 173 5.62 -17.59 24.20
C LYS A 173 7.00 -17.05 23.85
#